data_AF-A0A524J2U4-F1
#
_entry.id   AF-A0A524J2U4-F1
#
_cell.length_a   1.000
_cell.length_b   1.000
_cell.length_c   1.000
_cell.angle_alpha   90.00
_cell.angle_beta   90.00
_cell.angle_gamma   90.00
#
_symmetry.space_group_name_H-M   'P 1'
#
loop_
_entity.id
_entity.type
_entity.pdbx_description
1 polymer ?
#
loop_
_entity_poly.entity_id
_entity_poly.type
_entity_poly.pdbx_seq_one_letter_code
_entity_poly.pdbx_strand_id
1 'polypeptide(L)'
;MKILNRLISNDADVCAHVPDVRATPNADRCEECGSRYNARLCATCGHVGCCESGSGHARAHALSEGHPVIYQMPADSGFVWCYEDRRYVG
;
A
#
# COMPACT_ATOMS: atom_id res chain seq x y z
N MET A 1 17.74 -31.68 -29.20
CA MET A 1 18.05 -31.74 -27.75
C MET A 1 19.07 -30.64 -27.48
N LYS A 2 18.87 -29.58 -26.70
CA LYS A 2 17.85 -29.21 -25.71
C LYS A 2 17.43 -27.77 -26.04
N ILE A 3 16.13 -27.53 -26.10
CA ILE A 3 15.56 -26.19 -26.22
C ILE A 3 15.85 -25.52 -24.88
N LEU A 4 16.66 -24.47 -24.86
CA LEU A 4 16.84 -23.63 -23.67
C LEU A 4 15.51 -22.89 -23.47
N ASN A 5 14.68 -23.50 -22.62
CA ASN A 5 13.43 -22.96 -22.13
C ASN A 5 13.79 -21.70 -21.32
N ARG A 6 13.80 -20.55 -21.99
CA ARG A 6 13.87 -19.24 -21.36
C ARG A 6 12.64 -19.14 -20.46
N LEU A 7 12.86 -19.38 -19.17
CA LEU A 7 11.88 -19.17 -18.13
C LEU A 7 11.36 -17.73 -18.29
N ILE A 8 10.12 -17.64 -18.77
CA ILE A 8 9.29 -16.45 -18.70
C ILE A 8 8.93 -16.32 -17.23
N SER A 9 9.82 -15.74 -16.42
CA SER A 9 9.42 -15.17 -15.14
C SER A 9 8.60 -13.93 -15.49
N ASN A 10 7.32 -13.97 -15.20
CA ASN A 10 6.41 -12.86 -15.42
C ASN A 10 6.70 -11.77 -14.37
N ASP A 11 7.80 -11.03 -14.54
CA ASP A 11 8.20 -9.92 -13.66
C ASP A 11 7.19 -8.74 -13.71
N ALA A 12 6.21 -8.81 -14.61
CA ALA A 12 5.16 -7.80 -14.77
C ALA A 12 4.06 -7.84 -13.68
N ASP A 13 4.02 -8.88 -12.84
CA ASP A 13 2.97 -9.04 -11.83
C ASP A 13 3.37 -8.49 -10.45
N VAL A 14 4.67 -8.52 -10.13
CA VAL A 14 5.18 -8.10 -8.82
C VAL A 14 5.33 -6.59 -8.77
N CYS A 15 4.79 -5.96 -7.72
CA CYS A 15 5.00 -4.54 -7.48
C CYS A 15 6.31 -4.32 -6.71
N ALA A 16 7.27 -3.63 -7.34
CA ALA A 16 8.57 -3.33 -6.72
C ALA A 16 8.48 -2.37 -5.52
N HIS A 17 7.31 -1.78 -5.27
CA HIS A 17 7.10 -0.80 -4.21
C HIS A 17 6.59 -1.40 -2.90
N VAL A 18 6.16 -2.67 -2.89
CA VAL A 18 5.71 -3.34 -1.66
C VAL A 18 6.94 -3.65 -0.81
N PRO A 19 7.03 -3.15 0.44
CA PRO A 19 8.19 -3.41 1.29
C PRO A 19 8.22 -4.88 1.75
N ASP A 20 9.42 -5.42 1.95
CA ASP A 20 9.61 -6.79 2.46
C ASP A 20 8.93 -7.00 3.83
N VAL A 21 8.93 -5.96 4.65
CA VAL A 21 8.29 -5.95 5.97
C VAL A 21 7.34 -4.76 6.05
N ARG A 22 6.05 -5.05 6.24
CA ARG A 22 5.02 -4.04 6.49
C ARG A 22 5.22 -3.39 7.86
N ALA A 23 5.18 -2.07 7.92
CA ALA A 23 5.17 -1.32 9.16
C ALA A 23 3.92 -1.60 10.03
N THR A 24 4.05 -1.43 11.34
CA THR A 24 2.92 -1.46 12.27
C THR A 24 2.16 -0.12 12.24
N PRO A 25 0.83 -0.10 12.41
CA PRO A 25 0.09 1.16 12.52
C PRO A 25 0.55 1.99 13.71
N ASN A 26 0.83 3.28 13.49
CA ASN A 26 1.13 4.25 14.56
C ASN A 26 -0.13 4.65 15.34
N ALA A 27 -1.30 4.52 14.70
CA ALA A 27 -2.60 4.84 15.27
C ALA A 27 -3.66 3.83 14.80
N ASP A 28 -4.82 3.87 15.45
CA ASP A 28 -6.00 3.07 15.11
C ASP A 28 -7.04 3.82 14.26
N ARG A 29 -6.66 5.01 13.79
CA ARG A 29 -7.48 5.97 13.05
C ARG A 29 -6.57 6.93 12.28
N CYS A 30 -7.16 7.69 11.37
CA CYS A 30 -6.49 8.78 10.66
C CYS A 30 -5.80 9.74 11.65
N GLU A 31 -4.49 9.95 11.47
CA GLU A 31 -3.67 10.74 12.39
C GLU A 31 -3.98 12.24 12.29
N GLU A 32 -4.44 12.71 11.13
CA GLU A 32 -4.71 14.13 10.90
C GLU A 32 -6.12 14.56 11.34
N CYS A 33 -7.14 13.71 11.14
CA CYS A 33 -8.53 14.09 11.44
C CYS A 33 -9.28 13.13 12.36
N GLY A 34 -8.65 12.05 12.85
CA GLY A 34 -9.26 11.12 13.78
C GLY A 34 -10.32 10.19 13.19
N SER A 35 -10.60 10.25 11.88
CA SER A 35 -11.57 9.35 11.24
C SER A 35 -11.10 7.90 11.26
N ARG A 36 -11.99 6.99 11.65
CA ARG A 36 -11.80 5.53 11.52
C ARG A 36 -12.36 4.96 10.21
N TYR A 37 -13.16 5.76 9.50
CA TYR A 37 -13.87 5.29 8.31
C TYR A 37 -12.87 5.03 7.19
N ASN A 38 -12.79 3.77 6.75
CA ASN A 38 -11.93 3.31 5.66
C ASN A 38 -10.49 3.85 5.79
N ALA A 39 -9.92 3.72 6.99
CA ALA A 39 -8.54 4.09 7.27
C ALA A 39 -7.56 3.21 6.47
N ARG A 40 -6.41 3.79 6.13
CA ARG A 40 -5.35 3.13 5.39
C ARG A 40 -4.04 3.28 6.14
N LEU A 41 -3.31 2.18 6.19
CA LEU A 41 -1.97 2.09 6.75
C LEU A 41 -0.94 2.27 5.64
N CYS A 42 0.02 3.17 5.82
CA CYS A 42 1.22 3.25 5.00
C CYS A 42 2.11 2.02 5.26
N ALA A 43 2.41 1.26 4.21
CA ALA A 43 3.22 0.05 4.31
C ALA A 43 4.65 0.33 4.80
N THR A 44 5.20 1.49 4.43
CA THR A 44 6.60 1.86 4.69
C THR A 44 6.86 2.36 6.10
N CYS A 45 6.03 3.29 6.61
CA CYS A 45 6.34 4.01 7.85
C CYS A 45 5.29 3.89 8.96
N GLY A 46 4.16 3.21 8.71
CA GLY A 46 3.15 2.99 9.72
C GLY A 46 2.11 4.09 9.88
N HIS A 47 2.22 5.19 9.11
CA HIS A 47 1.24 6.29 9.12
C HIS A 47 -0.17 5.79 8.80
N VAL A 48 -1.18 6.27 9.52
CA VAL A 48 -2.58 5.95 9.24
C VAL A 48 -3.33 7.19 8.76
N GLY A 49 -3.90 7.12 7.56
CA GLY A 49 -4.69 8.19 6.95
C GLY A 49 -6.09 7.73 6.51
N CYS A 50 -7.05 8.64 6.37
CA CYS A 50 -8.36 8.33 5.81
C CYS A 50 -8.33 8.21 4.27
N CYS A 51 -9.27 7.45 3.70
CA CYS A 51 -9.38 7.27 2.26
C CYS A 51 -9.83 8.54 1.51
N GLU A 52 -9.79 8.50 0.18
CA GLU A 52 -10.20 9.61 -0.71
C GLU A 52 -11.69 9.89 -0.67
N SER A 53 -12.54 8.91 -0.28
CA SER A 53 -13.97 9.17 -0.02
C SER A 53 -14.19 9.98 1.27
N GLY A 54 -13.17 10.14 2.12
CA GLY A 54 -13.11 11.10 3.21
C GLY A 54 -12.31 12.34 2.80
N SER A 55 -11.29 12.67 3.59
CA SER A 55 -10.38 13.81 3.30
C SER A 55 -9.14 13.42 2.49
N GLY A 56 -8.90 12.12 2.24
CA GLY A 56 -7.80 11.66 1.39
C GLY A 56 -6.41 11.75 2.02
N HIS A 57 -6.28 11.80 3.35
CA HIS A 57 -4.98 11.94 4.01
C HIS A 57 -4.00 10.79 3.71
N ALA A 58 -4.49 9.56 3.53
CA ALA A 58 -3.62 8.45 3.13
C ALA A 58 -2.96 8.68 1.76
N ARG A 59 -3.71 9.21 0.79
CA ARG A 59 -3.18 9.54 -0.54
C ARG A 59 -2.24 10.73 -0.48
N ALA A 60 -2.61 11.77 0.29
CA ALA A 60 -1.76 12.94 0.48
C ALA A 60 -0.41 12.56 1.09
N HIS A 61 -0.43 11.73 2.14
CA HIS A 61 0.76 11.17 2.76
C HIS A 61 1.60 10.36 1.75
N ALA A 62 0.99 9.41 1.04
CA ALA A 62 1.68 8.57 0.06
C ALA A 62 2.43 9.40 -1.00
N LEU A 63 1.81 10.48 -1.50
CA LEU A 63 2.41 11.38 -2.48
C LEU A 63 3.48 12.31 -1.88
N SER A 64 3.29 12.80 -0.66
CA SER A 64 4.23 13.70 0.01
C SER A 64 5.53 12.99 0.37
N GLU A 65 5.41 11.78 0.93
CA GLU A 65 6.55 11.04 1.50
C GLU A 65 7.21 10.09 0.49
N GLY A 66 6.61 9.89 -0.68
CA GLY A 66 7.07 8.86 -1.61
C GLY A 66 6.86 7.44 -1.07
N HIS A 67 5.76 7.23 -0.33
CA HIS A 67 5.36 5.92 0.20
C HIS A 67 4.12 5.41 -0.55
N PRO A 68 4.28 4.84 -1.75
CA PRO A 68 3.15 4.60 -2.65
C PRO A 68 2.27 3.44 -2.24
N VAL A 69 2.68 2.59 -1.29
CA VAL A 69 1.95 1.38 -0.91
C VAL A 69 1.19 1.58 0.39
N ILE A 70 -0.11 1.32 0.34
CA ILE A 70 -0.99 1.31 1.51
C ILE A 70 -1.66 -0.06 1.69
N TYR A 71 -2.08 -0.33 2.92
CA TYR A 71 -2.99 -1.41 3.27
C TYR A 71 -4.31 -0.80 3.75
N GLN A 72 -5.44 -1.34 3.30
CA GLN A 72 -6.71 -1.05 3.95
C GLN A 72 -6.69 -1.58 5.38
N MET A 73 -7.17 -0.80 6.35
CA MET A 73 -7.37 -1.31 7.70
C MET A 73 -8.71 -2.08 7.82
N PRO A 74 -8.75 -3.23 8.53
CA PRO A 74 -7.65 -3.89 9.25
C PRO A 74 -6.57 -4.46 8.32
N ALA A 75 -5.29 -4.16 8.60
CA ALA A 75 -4.19 -4.39 7.66
C ALA A 75 -3.90 -5.86 7.33
N ASP A 76 -4.29 -6.78 8.22
CA ASP A 76 -4.08 -8.23 8.03
C ASP A 76 -5.13 -8.87 7.11
N SER A 77 -6.22 -8.17 6.83
CA SER A 77 -7.32 -8.68 6.00
C SER A 77 -7.77 -7.70 4.90
N GLY A 78 -7.11 -6.55 4.79
CA GLY A 78 -7.41 -5.51 3.83
C GLY A 78 -6.71 -5.73 2.49
N PHE A 79 -7.15 -5.01 1.46
CA PHE A 79 -6.42 -4.95 0.21
C PHE A 79 -5.11 -4.16 0.35
N VAL A 80 -4.17 -4.41 -0.54
CA VAL A 80 -2.98 -3.56 -0.73
C VAL A 80 -3.14 -2.80 -2.04
N TRP A 81 -2.84 -1.51 -2.02
CA TRP A 81 -2.90 -0.64 -3.19
C TRP A 81 -1.57 0.09 -3.36
N CYS A 82 -1.07 0.10 -4.59
CA CYS A 82 0.07 0.92 -4.98
C CYS A 82 -0.42 2.13 -5.79
N TYR A 83 -0.16 3.34 -5.27
CA TYR A 83 -0.50 4.58 -5.95
C TYR A 83 0.33 4.83 -7.22
N GLU A 84 1.57 4.35 -7.25
CA GLU A 84 2.47 4.50 -8.42
C GLU A 84 2.03 3.58 -9.57
N ASP A 85 1.84 2.29 -9.28
CA ASP A 85 1.36 1.31 -10.28
C ASP A 85 -0.14 1.47 -10.59
N ARG A 86 -0.88 2.21 -9.75
CA ARG A 86 -2.34 2.43 -9.83
C ARG A 86 -3.14 1.14 -9.92
N ARG A 87 -2.80 0.16 -9.08
CA ARG A 87 -3.44 -1.15 -9.04
C ARG A 87 -3.40 -1.76 -7.64
N TYR A 88 -4.22 -2.79 -7.46
CA TYR A 88 -4.08 -3.71 -6.35
C TYR A 88 -2.83 -4.57 -6.54
N VAL A 89 -2.12 -4.84 -5.45
CA VAL A 89 -0.82 -5.53 -5.43
C VAL A 89 -0.78 -6.54 -4.29
N GLY A 90 0.11 -7.52 -4.36
CA GLY A 90 0.23 -8.58 -3.34
C GLY A 90 -0.44 -9.88 -3.73
#